data_AF-A0A7V3FMV2-F1
#
_entry.id   AF-A0A7V3FMV2-F1
#
_cell.length_a   1.000
_cell.length_b   1.000
_cell.length_c   1.000
_cell.angle_alpha   90.00
_cell.angle_beta   90.00
_cell.angle_gamma   90.00
#
_symmetry.space_group_name_H-M   'P 1'
#
loop_
_entity.id
_entity.type
_entity.pdbx_description
1 polymer ?
#
loop_
_entity_poly.entity_id
_entity_poly.type
_entity_poly.pdbx_seq_one_letter_code
_entity_poly.pdbx_strand_id
1 'polypeptide(L)' 'MAEVLVVASKIKKYIKDKADMNTSASTMDALTALITRTLDQAIQNAKGEGRKTVMDRDVQG' A
#
# COMPACT_ATOMS: atom_id res chain seq x y z
N MET A 1 3.53 -15.32 7.22
CA MET A 1 2.84 -14.72 6.07
C MET A 1 2.72 -13.24 6.37
N ALA A 2 3.13 -12.36 5.47
CA ALA A 2 2.88 -10.93 5.63
C ALA A 2 1.36 -10.70 5.61
N GLU A 3 0.86 -9.85 6.51
CA GLU A 3 -0.55 -9.49 6.52
C GLU A 3 -0.87 -8.67 5.28
N VAL A 4 -1.84 -9.13 4.47
CA VAL A 4 -2.22 -8.42 3.25
C VAL A 4 -2.96 -7.14 3.62
N LEU A 5 -2.37 -5.99 3.31
CA LEU A 5 -2.92 -4.66 3.63
C LEU A 5 -3.93 -4.15 2.59
N VAL A 6 -4.18 -4.92 1.52
CA VAL A 6 -5.05 -4.52 0.39
C VAL A 6 -6.25 -5.44 0.24
N VAL A 7 -7.39 -4.86 -0.15
CA VAL A 7 -8.57 -5.65 -0.50
C VAL A 7 -8.38 -6.25 -1.89
N ALA A 8 -7.96 -7.52 -1.94
CA ALA A 8 -7.57 -8.19 -3.18
C ALA A 8 -8.62 -8.12 -4.29
N SER A 9 -9.91 -8.22 -3.96
CA SER A 9 -10.99 -8.12 -4.95
C SER A 9 -11.07 -6.75 -5.62
N LYS A 10 -10.80 -5.66 -4.90
CA LYS A 10 -10.78 -4.30 -5.45
C LYS A 10 -9.62 -4.11 -6.41
N ILE A 11 -8.44 -4.61 -6.06
CA ILE A 11 -7.25 -4.52 -6.92
C ILE A 11 -7.45 -5.34 -8.20
N LYS A 12 -7.90 -6.59 -8.08
CA LYS A 12 -8.21 -7.45 -9.23
C LYS A 12 -9.23 -6.79 -10.15
N LYS A 13 -10.31 -6.26 -9.59
CA LYS A 13 -11.34 -5.53 -10.35
C LYS A 13 -10.75 -4.31 -11.06
N TYR A 14 -9.95 -3.49 -10.37
CA TYR A 14 -9.33 -2.32 -10.97
C TYR A 14 -8.47 -2.69 -12.19
N ILE A 15 -7.64 -3.72 -12.08
CA ILE A 15 -6.76 -4.19 -13.18
C ILE A 15 -7.60 -4.74 -14.34
N LYS A 16 -8.64 -5.53 -14.04
CA LYS A 16 -9.55 -6.08 -15.05
C LYS A 16 -10.33 -4.97 -15.77
N ASP A 17 -10.91 -4.03 -15.04
CA ASP A 17 -11.71 -2.94 -15.62
C ASP A 17 -10.85 -1.98 -16.46
N LYS A 18 -9.57 -1.79 -16.11
CA LYS A 18 -8.66 -0.89 -16.83
C LYS A 18 -7.98 -1.51 -18.05
N ALA A 19 -7.64 -2.79 -18.00
CA ALA A 19 -6.76 -3.42 -18.98
C ALA A 19 -7.22 -4.82 -19.42
N ASP A 20 -8.37 -5.30 -18.96
CA ASP A 20 -8.90 -6.65 -19.19
C ASP A 20 -7.98 -7.80 -18.71
N MET A 21 -7.03 -7.51 -17.81
CA MET A 21 -6.03 -8.45 -17.34
C MET A 21 -6.46 -9.25 -16.10
N ASN A 22 -5.96 -10.48 -16.00
CA ASN A 22 -5.99 -11.27 -14.76
C ASN A 22 -4.83 -10.88 -13.85
N THR A 23 -4.98 -11.09 -12.54
CA THR A 23 -3.96 -10.75 -11.53
C THR A 23 -3.56 -11.99 -10.74
N SER A 24 -2.25 -12.25 -10.62
CA SER A 24 -1.72 -13.36 -9.83
C SER A 24 -1.94 -13.13 -8.33
N ALA A 25 -1.94 -14.21 -7.55
CA ALA A 25 -2.01 -14.13 -6.09
C ALA A 25 -0.81 -13.39 -5.49
N SER A 26 0.40 -13.67 -5.99
CA SER A 26 1.66 -13.05 -5.54
C SER A 26 1.73 -11.53 -5.76
N THR A 27 0.87 -10.98 -6.61
CA THR A 27 0.74 -9.52 -6.77
C THR A 27 0.31 -8.86 -5.45
N MET A 28 -0.50 -9.53 -4.62
CA MET A 28 -0.96 -8.96 -3.35
C MET A 28 0.17 -8.83 -2.32
N ASP A 29 1.10 -9.80 -2.31
CA ASP A 29 2.27 -9.77 -1.45
C ASP A 29 3.21 -8.63 -1.85
N ALA A 30 3.43 -8.45 -3.16
CA ALA A 30 4.25 -7.36 -3.69
C ALA A 30 3.66 -5.97 -3.36
N LEU A 31 2.34 -5.80 -3.54
CA LEU A 31 1.65 -4.55 -3.19
C LEU A 31 1.68 -4.29 -1.68
N THR A 32 1.53 -5.34 -0.87
CA THR A 32 1.64 -5.24 0.59
C THR A 32 3.02 -4.74 0.98
N ALA A 33 4.08 -5.33 0.43
CA ALA A 33 5.45 -4.91 0.71
C ALA A 33 5.71 -3.44 0.31
N LEU A 34 5.18 -2.99 -0.82
CA LEU A 34 5.25 -1.57 -1.23
C LEU A 34 4.56 -0.66 -0.21
N ILE A 35 3.30 -0.97 0.14
CA ILE A 35 2.52 -0.15 1.07
C ILE A 35 3.17 -0.12 2.45
N THR A 36 3.63 -1.26 2.98
CA THR A 36 4.32 -1.32 4.28
C THR A 36 5.53 -0.40 4.30
N ARG A 37 6.39 -0.44 3.26
CA ARG A 37 7.56 0.44 3.19
C ARG A 37 7.17 1.93 3.16
N THR A 38 6.15 2.28 2.40
CA THR A 38 5.63 3.66 2.36
C THR A 38 5.08 4.09 3.72
N LEU A 39 4.32 3.23 4.40
CA LEU A 39 3.75 3.53 5.72
C LEU A 39 4.83 3.66 6.80
N ASP A 40 5.84 2.78 6.77
CA ASP A 40 6.97 2.87 7.70
C ASP A 40 7.69 4.21 7.54
N GLN A 41 7.96 4.64 6.31
CA GLN A 41 8.57 5.94 6.03
C GLN A 41 7.67 7.08 6.49
N ALA A 42 6.37 7.02 6.21
CA ALA A 42 5.41 8.04 6.60
C ALA A 42 5.34 8.19 8.14
N ILE A 43 5.41 7.07 8.86
CA ILE A 43 5.47 7.05 10.33
C ILE A 43 6.76 7.73 10.82
N GLN A 44 7.91 7.48 10.18
CA GLN A 44 9.16 8.14 10.56
C GLN A 44 9.09 9.65 10.31
N ASN A 45 8.53 10.10 9.19
CA ASN A 45 8.36 11.51 8.87
C ASN A 45 7.49 12.21 9.92
N ALA A 46 6.34 11.61 10.25
CA ALA A 46 5.44 12.14 11.28
C ALA A 46 6.11 12.22 12.66
N LYS A 47 6.83 11.16 13.06
CA LYS A 47 7.59 11.13 14.31
C LYS A 47 8.70 12.18 14.35
N GLY A 48 9.42 12.37 13.25
CA GLY A 48 10.49 13.36 13.12
C GLY A 48 10.01 14.79 13.33
N GLU A 49 8.75 15.08 12.96
CA GLU A 49 8.08 16.35 13.22
C GLU A 49 7.38 16.42 14.60
N GLY A 50 7.55 15.41 15.46
CA GLY A 50 6.91 15.36 16.79
C GLY A 50 5.40 15.07 16.76
N ARG A 51 4.86 14.64 15.62
CA ARG A 51 3.43 14.33 15.45
C ARG A 51 3.13 12.88 15.85
N LYS A 52 1.90 12.66 16.32
CA LYS A 52 1.31 11.32 16.53
C LYS A 52 0.33 10.91 15.43
N THR A 53 0.16 11.77 14.42
CA THR A 53 -0.76 11.58 13.31
C THR A 53 0.03 11.60 12.02
N VAL A 54 -0.05 10.51 11.26
CA VAL A 54 0.42 10.44 9.87
C VAL A 54 -0.54 11.23 9.00
N MET A 55 -0.01 12.11 8.17
CA MET A 55 -0.74 12.97 7.25
C MET A 55 -0.48 12.50 5.81
N ASP A 56 -1.33 12.95 4.88
CA ASP A 56 -1.19 12.71 3.44
C ASP A 56 0.22 13.06 2.92
N ARG A 57 0.79 14.18 3.39
CA ARG A 57 2.15 14.62 3.05
C ARG A 57 3.26 13.67 3.49
N ASP A 58 3.00 12.77 4.44
CA ASP A 58 3.98 11.80 4.91
C ASP A 58 4.06 10.57 3.99
N VAL A 59 2.99 10.30 3.23
CA VAL A 59 2.83 9.13 2.35
C VAL A 59 3.29 9.46 0.91
N GLN A 60 4.24 10.38 0.78
CA GLN A 60 4.81 10.74 -0.51
C GLN A 60 5.88 9.70 -0.91
N GLY A 61 5.73 9.15 -2.10
CA GLY A 61 6.68 8.23 -2.74
C GLY A 61 7.43 8.92 -3.87
#